data_AF-A0A7C3BN82-F1
#
_entry.id   AF-A0A7C3BN82-F1
#
_cell.length_a   1.000
_cell.length_b   1.000
_cell.length_c   1.000
_cell.angle_alpha   90.00
_cell.angle_beta   90.00
_cell.angle_gamma   90.00
#
_symmetry.space_group_name_H-M   'P 1'
#
loop_
_entity.id
_entity.type
_entity.pdbx_description
1 polymer ?
#
loop_
_entity_poly.entity_id
_entity_poly.type
_entity_poly.pdbx_seq_one_letter_code
_entity_poly.pdbx_strand_id
1 'polypeptide(L)'
;MNPTFDKLKSNFPDAVQSSQTFRDETTITVAADRLLAIAQFLRDDPDLQYNLLMDVYGVDRKDLEKSESPRFAVQYELFSIPKNKNIRLNVPLADPPEANGALPKVSSVTSVWPTANWLERETYDLMGIEFSKHPWLHRIMMPQYWEGHPLRKDTPLGGEAVNFTHHKDDPRFEDMGKQILTPPTLHSEVEGPVDFEKNMLINMGPQHPATHGVLRLAVEVDGERMVSVKPELGFLHSGFEKIGENKRYEKFIPYCDRMDYLAPMSNNLGYVMTVEKLMGVDVPQHARYARVILTELQRIASHMV
;
A
#
# COMPACT_ATOMS: atom_id res chain seq x y z
N MET A 1 -2.79 25.76 -18.62
CA MET A 1 -3.65 24.70 -19.17
C MET A 1 -2.85 23.41 -19.17
N ASN A 2 -3.42 22.32 -18.65
CA ASN A 2 -2.75 21.02 -18.61
C ASN A 2 -3.15 20.24 -19.88
N PRO A 3 -2.23 19.97 -20.82
CA PRO A 3 -2.56 19.33 -22.10
C PRO A 3 -3.15 17.92 -21.92
N THR A 4 -2.82 17.25 -20.81
CA THR A 4 -3.40 15.94 -20.46
C THR A 4 -4.89 16.07 -20.15
N PHE A 5 -5.26 17.08 -19.36
CA PHE A 5 -6.66 17.33 -19.02
C PHE A 5 -7.49 17.64 -20.26
N ASP A 6 -6.98 18.50 -21.13
CA ASP A 6 -7.68 18.90 -22.36
C ASP A 6 -7.91 17.68 -23.27
N LYS A 7 -6.89 16.85 -23.48
CA LYS A 7 -7.01 15.59 -24.23
C LYS A 7 -8.01 14.62 -23.60
N LEU A 8 -7.95 14.44 -22.28
CA LEU A 8 -8.89 13.58 -21.57
C LEU A 8 -10.32 14.10 -21.70
N LYS A 9 -10.54 15.40 -21.55
CA LYS A 9 -11.87 16.01 -21.64
C LYS A 9 -12.45 15.91 -23.06
N SER A 10 -11.60 15.99 -24.10
CA SER A 10 -12.04 15.78 -25.49
C SER A 10 -12.44 14.33 -25.79
N ASN A 11 -11.73 13.33 -25.23
CA ASN A 11 -12.01 11.91 -25.50
C ASN A 11 -13.05 11.30 -24.54
N PHE A 12 -13.18 11.85 -23.33
CA PHE A 12 -14.06 11.35 -22.27
C PHE A 12 -14.82 12.51 -21.60
N PRO A 13 -15.68 13.24 -22.33
CA PRO A 13 -16.32 14.46 -21.84
C PRO A 13 -17.17 14.23 -20.58
N ASP A 14 -17.86 13.09 -20.51
CA ASP A 14 -18.76 12.75 -19.41
C ASP A 14 -18.04 12.14 -18.19
N ALA A 15 -16.82 11.62 -18.39
CA ALA A 15 -16.07 10.94 -17.34
C ALA A 15 -15.14 11.87 -16.57
N VAL A 16 -14.63 12.92 -17.22
CA VAL A 16 -13.67 13.85 -16.61
C VAL A 16 -14.44 14.96 -15.88
N GLN A 17 -14.38 14.95 -14.56
CA GLN A 17 -15.17 15.82 -13.71
C GLN A 17 -14.49 17.16 -13.44
N SER A 18 -13.22 17.12 -13.03
CA SER A 18 -12.48 18.33 -12.64
C SER A 18 -10.96 18.13 -12.75
N SER A 19 -10.22 19.22 -12.72
CA SER A 19 -8.76 19.22 -12.58
C SER A 19 -8.35 20.29 -11.59
N GLN A 20 -7.51 19.92 -10.63
CA GLN A 20 -6.91 20.82 -9.66
C GLN A 20 -5.39 20.75 -9.80
N THR A 21 -4.72 21.89 -9.69
CA THR A 21 -3.26 21.94 -9.60
C THR A 21 -2.87 22.57 -8.29
N PHE A 22 -2.02 21.89 -7.53
CA PHE A 22 -1.49 22.37 -6.28
C PHE A 22 0.01 22.04 -6.22
N ARG A 23 0.84 23.08 -6.14
CA ARG A 23 2.31 22.96 -6.06
C ARG A 23 2.91 22.06 -7.13
N ASP A 24 2.59 22.42 -8.36
CA ASP A 24 3.06 21.79 -9.59
C ASP A 24 2.60 20.34 -9.79
N GLU A 25 1.72 19.84 -8.93
CA GLU A 25 1.07 18.54 -9.10
C GLU A 25 -0.36 18.75 -9.60
N THR A 26 -0.68 18.15 -10.76
CA THR A 26 -2.06 18.16 -11.28
C THR A 26 -2.79 16.88 -10.88
N THR A 27 -3.92 17.04 -10.22
CA THR A 27 -4.89 15.98 -9.94
C THR A 27 -6.10 16.11 -10.85
N ILE A 28 -6.43 15.06 -11.59
CA ILE A 28 -7.60 15.00 -12.48
C ILE A 28 -8.62 14.04 -11.87
N THR A 29 -9.84 14.52 -11.63
CA THR A 29 -10.92 13.69 -11.11
C THR A 29 -11.68 13.04 -12.25
N VAL A 30 -11.79 11.72 -12.21
CA VAL A 30 -12.44 10.91 -13.25
C VAL A 30 -13.46 9.94 -12.65
N ALA A 31 -14.49 9.60 -13.42
CA ALA A 31 -15.51 8.64 -13.04
C ALA A 31 -14.96 7.20 -13.00
N ALA A 32 -15.34 6.44 -11.96
CA ALA A 32 -14.82 5.10 -11.69
C ALA A 32 -15.17 4.06 -12.77
N ASP A 33 -16.32 4.19 -13.42
CA ASP A 33 -16.81 3.32 -14.49
C ASP A 33 -16.00 3.43 -15.80
N ARG A 34 -15.30 4.55 -15.99
CA ARG A 34 -14.47 4.81 -17.18
C ARG A 34 -12.97 4.71 -16.90
N LEU A 35 -12.56 4.37 -15.68
CA LEU A 35 -11.16 4.31 -15.26
C LEU A 35 -10.31 3.46 -16.20
N LEU A 36 -10.72 2.23 -16.52
CA LEU A 36 -9.91 1.31 -17.33
C LEU A 36 -9.66 1.86 -18.74
N ALA A 37 -10.67 2.47 -19.36
CA ALA A 37 -10.54 3.08 -20.68
C ALA A 37 -9.64 4.32 -20.65
N ILE A 38 -9.75 5.15 -19.59
CA ILE A 38 -8.89 6.31 -19.37
C ILE A 38 -7.44 5.86 -19.14
N ALA A 39 -7.22 4.82 -18.34
CA ALA A 39 -5.91 4.25 -18.06
C ALA A 39 -5.22 3.76 -19.35
N GLN A 40 -5.94 3.01 -20.19
CA GLN A 40 -5.44 2.57 -21.50
C GLN A 40 -5.08 3.76 -22.39
N PHE A 41 -5.96 4.76 -22.48
CA PHE A 41 -5.69 5.96 -23.28
C PHE A 41 -4.45 6.73 -22.79
N LEU A 42 -4.31 6.91 -21.48
CA LEU A 42 -3.16 7.61 -20.89
C LEU A 42 -1.83 6.90 -21.17
N ARG A 43 -1.83 5.56 -21.15
CA ARG A 43 -0.66 4.75 -21.48
C ARG A 43 -0.33 4.78 -22.98
N ASP A 44 -1.35 4.64 -23.82
CA ASP A 44 -1.18 4.33 -25.25
C ASP A 44 -1.14 5.58 -26.15
N ASP A 45 -1.68 6.73 -25.71
CA ASP A 45 -1.63 7.98 -26.49
C ASP A 45 -0.17 8.43 -26.71
N PRO A 46 0.29 8.61 -27.96
CA PRO A 46 1.68 8.94 -28.27
C PRO A 46 2.21 10.27 -27.70
N ASP A 47 1.32 11.20 -27.36
CA ASP A 47 1.71 12.49 -26.79
C ASP A 47 1.74 12.46 -25.25
N LEU A 48 1.03 11.51 -24.63
CA LEU A 48 0.94 11.37 -23.17
C LEU A 48 1.91 10.33 -22.62
N GLN A 49 1.78 9.08 -23.06
CA GLN A 49 2.67 7.96 -22.72
C GLN A 49 2.93 7.79 -21.21
N TYR A 50 1.87 7.80 -20.39
CA TYR A 50 1.98 7.48 -18.95
C TYR A 50 2.27 5.99 -18.77
N ASN A 51 3.53 5.63 -18.99
CA ASN A 51 4.02 4.25 -19.05
C ASN A 51 4.45 3.68 -17.70
N LEU A 52 4.48 4.52 -16.65
CA LEU A 52 4.82 4.12 -15.29
C LEU A 52 3.70 4.49 -14.32
N LEU A 53 3.07 3.48 -13.73
CA LEU A 53 2.22 3.63 -12.56
C LEU A 53 3.11 3.59 -11.31
N MET A 54 3.21 4.71 -10.63
CA MET A 54 4.06 4.91 -9.45
C MET A 54 3.41 4.36 -8.18
N ASP A 55 2.11 4.63 -8.01
CA ASP A 55 1.40 4.30 -6.77
C ASP A 55 -0.12 4.18 -6.98
N VAL A 56 -0.78 3.37 -6.17
CA VAL A 56 -2.24 3.25 -6.05
C VAL A 56 -2.60 3.17 -4.58
N TYR A 57 -3.37 4.13 -4.08
CA TYR A 57 -3.76 4.16 -2.68
C TYR A 57 -5.19 4.67 -2.49
N GLY A 58 -5.86 4.13 -1.47
CA GLY A 58 -7.20 4.53 -1.06
C GLY A 58 -7.18 5.75 -0.13
N VAL A 59 -8.23 6.56 -0.23
CA VAL A 59 -8.48 7.69 0.68
C VAL A 59 -9.86 7.51 1.30
N ASP A 60 -9.92 7.54 2.64
CA ASP A 60 -11.17 7.56 3.41
C ASP A 60 -11.42 8.98 3.95
N ARG A 61 -12.48 9.61 3.44
CA ARG A 61 -12.85 11.00 3.71
C ARG A 61 -13.94 11.15 4.78
N LYS A 62 -14.24 10.09 5.55
CA LYS A 62 -15.31 10.09 6.57
C LYS A 62 -15.34 11.33 7.45
N ASP A 63 -14.17 11.79 7.92
CA ASP A 63 -14.06 12.89 8.89
C ASP A 63 -13.87 14.27 8.22
N LEU A 64 -13.93 14.37 6.89
CA LEU A 64 -13.87 15.65 6.19
C LEU A 64 -15.27 16.29 6.15
N GLU A 65 -15.52 17.22 7.07
CA GLU A 65 -16.83 17.88 7.32
C GLU A 65 -17.47 18.62 6.12
N LYS A 66 -16.87 18.59 4.91
CA LYS A 66 -17.33 19.33 3.72
C LYS A 66 -16.99 18.64 2.39
N SER A 67 -17.03 17.31 2.31
CA SER A 67 -16.83 16.67 1.00
C SER A 67 -18.14 16.54 0.24
N GLU A 68 -18.28 17.26 -0.88
CA GLU A 68 -19.28 16.94 -1.93
C GLU A 68 -18.93 15.64 -2.67
N SER A 69 -17.78 15.03 -2.35
CA SER A 69 -17.31 13.77 -2.89
C SER A 69 -17.74 12.60 -2.00
N PRO A 70 -17.95 11.41 -2.58
CA PRO A 70 -18.10 10.16 -1.83
C PRO A 70 -17.00 9.92 -0.80
N ARG A 71 -17.29 9.10 0.22
CA ARG A 71 -16.35 8.80 1.34
C ARG A 71 -15.04 8.21 0.82
N PHE A 72 -15.12 7.23 -0.08
CA PHE A 72 -13.93 6.57 -0.62
C PHE A 72 -13.50 7.15 -1.96
N ALA A 73 -12.19 7.25 -2.15
CA ALA A 73 -11.60 7.48 -3.47
C ALA A 73 -10.31 6.68 -3.61
N VAL A 74 -9.98 6.28 -4.85
CA VAL A 74 -8.66 5.71 -5.17
C VAL A 74 -7.85 6.76 -5.91
N GLN A 75 -6.60 6.95 -5.50
CA GLN A 75 -5.63 7.76 -6.22
C GLN A 75 -4.72 6.87 -7.06
N TYR A 76 -4.40 7.32 -8.26
CA TYR A 76 -3.37 6.70 -9.11
C TYR A 76 -2.32 7.74 -9.43
N GLU A 77 -1.08 7.50 -9.04
CA GLU A 77 0.06 8.35 -9.37
C GLU A 77 0.72 7.83 -10.64
N LEU A 78 0.69 8.63 -11.69
CA LEU A 78 1.17 8.24 -13.02
C LEU A 78 2.34 9.11 -13.42
N PHE A 79 3.34 8.48 -14.02
CA PHE A 79 4.50 9.13 -14.57
C PHE A 79 4.72 8.73 -16.03
N SER A 80 4.99 9.72 -16.87
CA SER A 80 5.43 9.55 -18.24
C SER A 80 6.94 9.77 -18.28
N ILE A 81 7.69 8.67 -18.40
CA ILE A 81 9.15 8.73 -18.55
C ILE A 81 9.54 9.52 -19.82
N PRO A 82 8.94 9.25 -21.00
CA PRO A 82 9.34 9.94 -22.24
C PRO A 82 9.07 11.44 -22.21
N LYS A 83 8.01 11.87 -21.52
CA LYS A 83 7.62 13.30 -21.46
C LYS A 83 8.13 14.00 -20.19
N ASN A 84 8.67 13.25 -19.23
CA ASN A 84 9.06 13.72 -17.90
C ASN A 84 7.92 14.52 -17.22
N LYS A 85 6.74 13.90 -17.14
CA LYS A 85 5.51 14.51 -16.60
C LYS A 85 4.80 13.54 -15.66
N ASN A 86 4.25 14.06 -14.57
CA ASN A 86 3.38 13.33 -13.66
C ASN A 86 1.95 13.87 -13.66
N ILE A 87 1.00 13.00 -13.34
CA ILE A 87 -0.37 13.37 -12.96
C ILE A 87 -0.85 12.44 -11.86
N ARG A 88 -1.81 12.92 -11.07
CA ARG A 88 -2.61 12.10 -10.17
C ARG A 88 -4.02 11.94 -10.75
N LEU A 89 -4.54 10.72 -10.80
CA LEU A 89 -5.97 10.50 -11.03
C LEU A 89 -6.67 10.33 -9.69
N ASN A 90 -7.72 11.10 -9.46
CA ASN A 90 -8.63 10.94 -8.32
C ASN A 90 -9.90 10.23 -8.83
N VAL A 91 -10.22 9.08 -8.23
CA VAL A 91 -11.36 8.25 -8.62
C VAL A 91 -12.30 8.07 -7.43
N PRO A 92 -13.29 8.97 -7.25
CA PRO A 92 -14.29 8.83 -6.20
C PRO A 92 -15.15 7.59 -6.43
N LEU A 93 -15.43 6.85 -5.36
CA LEU A 93 -16.20 5.61 -5.41
C LEU A 93 -17.53 5.79 -4.69
N ALA A 94 -18.63 5.33 -5.28
CA ALA A 94 -19.92 5.37 -4.62
C ALA A 94 -19.87 4.57 -3.31
N ASP A 95 -20.46 5.14 -2.25
CA ASP A 95 -20.52 4.46 -0.96
C ASP A 95 -21.42 3.24 -1.07
N PRO A 96 -20.93 2.05 -0.68
CA PRO A 96 -21.74 0.85 -0.72
C PRO A 96 -22.91 0.96 0.26
N PRO A 97 -24.07 0.35 -0.03
CA PRO A 97 -25.16 0.28 0.93
C PRO A 97 -24.67 -0.37 2.23
N GLU A 98 -24.94 0.26 3.38
CA GLU A 98 -24.48 -0.21 4.70
C GLU A 98 -24.95 -1.64 5.03
N ALA A 99 -26.03 -2.10 4.39
CA ALA A 99 -26.80 -3.26 4.80
C ALA A 99 -26.10 -4.64 4.68
N ASN A 100 -24.94 -4.78 4.03
CA ASN A 100 -24.39 -6.12 3.73
C ASN A 100 -22.85 -6.24 3.83
N GLY A 101 -22.15 -5.28 4.44
CA GLY A 101 -20.68 -5.30 4.46
C GLY A 101 -20.05 -5.20 3.05
N ALA A 102 -20.80 -4.67 2.09
CA ALA A 102 -20.31 -4.47 0.73
C ALA A 102 -19.15 -3.47 0.73
N LEU A 103 -18.13 -3.75 -0.08
CA LEU A 103 -16.97 -2.89 -0.24
C LEU A 103 -17.18 -1.91 -1.42
N PRO A 104 -16.63 -0.68 -1.37
CA PRO A 104 -16.56 0.18 -2.55
C PRO A 104 -15.76 -0.53 -3.66
N LYS A 105 -16.21 -0.39 -4.91
CA LYS A 105 -15.66 -1.16 -6.05
C LYS A 105 -15.17 -0.28 -7.18
N VAL A 106 -14.10 -0.72 -7.84
CA VAL A 106 -13.56 -0.09 -9.06
C VAL A 106 -12.97 -1.16 -9.99
N SER A 107 -12.79 -0.85 -11.28
CA SER A 107 -12.10 -1.77 -12.20
C SER A 107 -10.60 -1.78 -11.95
N SER A 108 -9.99 -2.97 -11.91
CA SER A 108 -8.54 -3.13 -11.86
C SER A 108 -7.87 -2.58 -13.12
N VAL A 109 -6.69 -1.95 -12.96
CA VAL A 109 -5.83 -1.48 -14.05
C VAL A 109 -4.60 -2.37 -14.26
N THR A 110 -4.56 -3.56 -13.65
CA THR A 110 -3.48 -4.56 -13.84
C THR A 110 -3.24 -4.95 -15.30
N SER A 111 -4.29 -4.96 -16.13
CA SER A 111 -4.18 -5.20 -17.58
C SER A 111 -3.51 -4.04 -18.34
N VAL A 112 -3.42 -2.86 -17.72
CA VAL A 112 -2.77 -1.66 -18.27
C VAL A 112 -1.34 -1.57 -17.75
N TRP A 113 -1.17 -1.60 -16.43
CA TRP A 113 0.11 -1.57 -15.74
C TRP A 113 0.21 -2.78 -14.80
N PRO A 114 1.09 -3.75 -15.09
CA PRO A 114 1.28 -4.92 -14.23
C PRO A 114 1.72 -4.57 -12.80
N THR A 115 2.38 -3.41 -12.60
CA THR A 115 2.77 -2.90 -11.28
C THR A 115 1.58 -2.62 -10.36
N ALA A 116 0.38 -2.43 -10.91
CA ALA A 116 -0.84 -2.24 -10.13
C ALA A 116 -1.19 -3.44 -9.23
N ASN A 117 -0.67 -4.64 -9.53
CA ASN A 117 -1.08 -5.86 -8.82
C ASN A 117 -0.91 -5.76 -7.30
N TRP A 118 0.28 -5.35 -6.86
CA TRP A 118 0.57 -5.26 -5.42
C TRP A 118 -0.11 -4.04 -4.79
N LEU A 119 -0.13 -2.91 -5.49
CA LEU A 119 -0.71 -1.65 -4.98
C LEU A 119 -2.24 -1.75 -4.82
N GLU A 120 -2.93 -2.40 -5.76
CA GLU A 120 -4.37 -2.68 -5.66
C GLU A 120 -4.66 -3.69 -4.54
N ARG A 121 -3.81 -4.72 -4.36
CA ARG A 121 -3.95 -5.66 -3.23
C ARG A 121 -3.72 -5.00 -1.88
N GLU A 122 -2.74 -4.13 -1.76
CA GLU A 122 -2.47 -3.35 -0.55
C GLU A 122 -3.65 -2.44 -0.24
N THR A 123 -4.16 -1.72 -1.24
CA THR A 123 -5.34 -0.87 -1.09
C THR A 123 -6.58 -1.69 -0.70
N TYR A 124 -6.77 -2.88 -1.29
CA TYR A 124 -7.82 -3.80 -0.87
C TYR A 124 -7.67 -4.24 0.59
N ASP A 125 -6.46 -4.63 0.99
CA ASP A 125 -6.21 -5.16 2.33
C ASP A 125 -6.40 -4.08 3.40
N LEU A 126 -5.78 -2.91 3.20
CA LEU A 126 -5.67 -1.86 4.20
C LEU A 126 -6.88 -0.91 4.21
N MET A 127 -7.52 -0.68 3.07
CA MET A 127 -8.66 0.25 2.90
C MET A 127 -9.97 -0.45 2.52
N GLY A 128 -9.94 -1.71 2.10
CA GLY A 128 -11.14 -2.47 1.73
C GLY A 128 -11.82 -1.95 0.49
N ILE A 129 -11.05 -1.67 -0.56
CA ILE A 129 -11.58 -1.30 -1.88
C ILE A 129 -11.43 -2.52 -2.79
N GLU A 130 -12.53 -2.96 -3.40
CA GLU A 130 -12.55 -4.14 -4.27
C GLU A 130 -12.21 -3.76 -5.72
N PHE A 131 -11.18 -4.41 -6.27
CA PHE A 131 -10.75 -4.23 -7.66
C PHE A 131 -11.30 -5.35 -8.55
N SER A 132 -12.34 -5.03 -9.32
CA SER A 132 -13.00 -5.96 -10.23
C SER A 132 -12.03 -6.40 -11.34
N LYS A 133 -12.05 -7.71 -11.64
CA LYS A 133 -11.17 -8.37 -12.63
C LYS A 133 -9.67 -8.34 -12.29
N HIS A 134 -9.30 -8.02 -11.05
CA HIS A 134 -7.93 -8.18 -10.59
C HIS A 134 -7.58 -9.69 -10.58
N PRO A 135 -6.41 -10.11 -11.10
CA PRO A 135 -6.09 -11.52 -11.30
C PRO A 135 -5.89 -12.30 -9.98
N TRP A 136 -5.52 -11.62 -8.91
CA TRP A 136 -5.18 -12.27 -7.63
C TRP A 136 -5.47 -11.35 -6.44
N LEU A 137 -6.74 -10.98 -6.25
CA LEU A 137 -7.13 -10.02 -5.20
C LEU A 137 -7.31 -10.73 -3.86
N HIS A 138 -6.32 -10.61 -2.99
CA HIS A 138 -6.36 -11.08 -1.61
C HIS A 138 -5.42 -10.24 -0.75
N ARG A 139 -5.54 -10.37 0.58
CA ARG A 139 -4.69 -9.67 1.55
C ARG A 139 -3.20 -9.88 1.26
N ILE A 140 -2.41 -8.83 1.42
CA ILE A 140 -0.96 -8.83 1.15
C ILE A 140 -0.13 -8.35 2.34
N MET A 141 -0.73 -7.60 3.27
CA MET A 141 -0.09 -7.01 4.45
C MET A 141 -0.62 -7.60 5.76
N MET A 142 -1.92 -7.92 5.82
CA MET A 142 -2.57 -8.46 7.01
C MET A 142 -2.76 -9.97 6.89
N PRO A 143 -2.77 -10.71 8.02
CA PRO A 143 -3.11 -12.14 8.01
C PRO A 143 -4.49 -12.40 7.39
N GLN A 144 -4.67 -13.58 6.78
CA GLN A 144 -5.94 -13.94 6.11
C GLN A 144 -7.16 -13.91 7.04
N TYR A 145 -6.95 -14.21 8.32
CA TYR A 145 -8.00 -14.18 9.35
C TYR A 145 -8.27 -12.78 9.91
N TRP A 146 -7.56 -11.74 9.47
CA TRP A 146 -7.76 -10.39 9.97
C TRP A 146 -9.16 -9.89 9.59
N GLU A 147 -9.86 -9.31 10.56
CA GLU A 147 -11.19 -8.73 10.36
C GLU A 147 -11.10 -7.22 10.13
N GLY A 148 -11.75 -6.73 9.07
CA GLY A 148 -11.77 -5.31 8.73
C GLY A 148 -10.51 -4.82 7.98
N HIS A 149 -10.34 -3.50 7.97
CA HIS A 149 -9.38 -2.77 7.15
C HIS A 149 -8.70 -1.66 7.97
N PRO A 150 -7.43 -1.83 8.38
CA PRO A 150 -6.83 -1.06 9.48
C PRO A 150 -6.65 0.44 9.22
N LEU A 151 -6.61 0.88 7.95
CA LEU A 151 -6.39 2.28 7.60
C LEU A 151 -7.70 3.08 7.43
N ARG A 152 -8.86 2.46 7.62
CA ARG A 152 -10.14 3.20 7.59
C ARG A 152 -10.30 4.10 8.81
N LYS A 153 -11.15 5.13 8.69
CA LYS A 153 -11.43 6.08 9.78
C LYS A 153 -12.27 5.50 10.90
N ASP A 154 -13.08 4.47 10.62
CA ASP A 154 -13.81 3.71 11.64
C ASP A 154 -12.94 2.76 12.46
N THR A 155 -11.72 2.46 12.01
CA THR A 155 -10.77 1.66 12.81
C THR A 155 -10.27 2.47 14.01
N PRO A 156 -10.35 1.92 15.24
CA PRO A 156 -9.94 2.63 16.44
C PRO A 156 -8.44 2.97 16.43
N LEU A 157 -8.11 4.15 16.93
CA LEU A 157 -6.75 4.59 17.15
C LEU A 157 -6.22 3.97 18.47
N GLY A 158 -5.04 3.36 18.44
CA GLY A 158 -4.41 2.78 19.64
C GLY A 158 -4.02 1.31 19.54
N GLY A 159 -4.26 0.67 18.39
CA GLY A 159 -3.99 -0.74 18.17
C GLY A 159 -5.06 -1.64 18.80
N GLU A 160 -4.97 -2.94 18.53
CA GLU A 160 -5.79 -3.92 19.24
C GLU A 160 -5.32 -4.01 20.70
N ALA A 161 -6.27 -4.16 21.62
CA ALA A 161 -5.92 -4.46 23.00
C ALA A 161 -5.05 -5.71 23.03
N VAL A 162 -3.95 -5.64 23.76
CA VAL A 162 -3.07 -6.78 23.97
C VAL A 162 -3.86 -7.85 24.71
N ASN A 163 -4.37 -8.82 23.94
CA ASN A 163 -5.36 -9.79 24.41
C ASN A 163 -4.83 -10.58 25.64
N PHE A 164 -3.51 -10.85 25.70
CA PHE A 164 -2.91 -11.57 26.83
C PHE A 164 -2.84 -10.77 28.15
N THR A 165 -2.83 -9.44 28.10
CA THR A 165 -2.69 -8.60 29.32
C THR A 165 -4.04 -8.28 29.93
N HIS A 166 -5.05 -8.03 29.09
CA HIS A 166 -6.33 -7.45 29.50
C HIS A 166 -7.53 -8.42 29.40
N HIS A 167 -7.37 -9.56 28.72
CA HIS A 167 -8.44 -10.52 28.48
C HIS A 167 -8.01 -11.95 28.79
N LYS A 168 -7.49 -12.21 30.01
CA LYS A 168 -7.06 -13.56 30.43
C LYS A 168 -8.20 -14.59 30.43
N ASP A 169 -9.43 -14.11 30.59
CA ASP A 169 -10.65 -14.95 30.60
C ASP A 169 -11.27 -15.11 29.20
N ASP A 170 -10.60 -14.61 28.15
CA ASP A 170 -11.05 -14.83 26.78
C ASP A 170 -10.97 -16.31 26.42
N PRO A 171 -12.03 -16.90 25.83
CA PRO A 171 -12.03 -18.29 25.39
C PRO A 171 -10.84 -18.68 24.50
N ARG A 172 -10.26 -17.71 23.77
CA ARG A 172 -9.05 -17.90 22.95
C ARG A 172 -7.80 -18.27 23.77
N PHE A 173 -7.81 -18.12 25.09
CA PHE A 173 -6.68 -18.35 25.99
C PHE A 173 -6.90 -19.39 27.08
N GLU A 174 -8.02 -20.11 27.09
CA GLU A 174 -8.31 -21.25 28.02
C GLU A 174 -7.16 -22.30 28.08
N ASP A 175 -6.40 -22.25 27.01
CA ASP A 175 -5.46 -23.18 26.49
C ASP A 175 -4.00 -22.64 26.57
N MET A 176 -3.82 -21.37 26.91
CA MET A 176 -2.51 -20.72 27.00
C MET A 176 -1.59 -21.42 28.01
N GLY A 177 -0.42 -21.88 27.55
CA GLY A 177 0.58 -22.57 28.38
C GLY A 177 0.36 -24.08 28.54
N LYS A 178 -0.69 -24.64 27.92
CA LYS A 178 -0.85 -26.08 27.72
C LYS A 178 -0.39 -26.43 26.30
N GLN A 179 0.15 -27.64 26.11
CA GLN A 179 0.34 -28.20 24.78
C GLN A 179 -0.89 -29.02 24.42
N ILE A 180 -1.64 -28.53 23.44
CA ILE A 180 -3.07 -28.85 23.19
C ILE A 180 -3.34 -29.00 21.70
N LEU A 181 -2.49 -28.39 20.88
CA LEU A 181 -2.48 -28.67 19.46
C LEU A 181 -1.76 -30.00 19.25
N THR A 182 -2.51 -31.01 18.81
CA THR A 182 -1.91 -31.98 17.89
C THR A 182 -1.54 -31.12 16.67
N PRO A 183 -0.25 -31.03 16.27
CA PRO A 183 0.15 -30.11 15.22
C PRO A 183 -0.74 -30.38 14.01
N PRO A 184 -1.53 -29.40 13.54
CA PRO A 184 -2.28 -29.61 12.33
C PRO A 184 -1.25 -29.91 11.25
N THR A 185 -1.42 -31.02 10.53
CA THR A 185 -0.76 -31.19 9.24
C THR A 185 -1.38 -30.16 8.32
N LEU A 186 -0.87 -28.93 8.36
CA LEU A 186 -1.23 -27.91 7.40
C LEU A 186 -0.65 -28.39 6.07
N HIS A 187 -1.55 -28.85 5.19
CA HIS A 187 -1.16 -29.09 3.81
C HIS A 187 -0.64 -27.77 3.25
N SER A 188 0.48 -27.85 2.55
CA SER A 188 1.03 -26.72 1.82
C SER A 188 -0.07 -26.09 0.94
N GLU A 189 -0.32 -24.79 1.10
CA GLU A 189 -1.20 -24.03 0.18
C GLU A 189 -0.54 -23.81 -1.20
N VAL A 190 0.54 -24.54 -1.51
CA VAL A 190 1.17 -24.56 -2.82
C VAL A 190 0.30 -25.40 -3.75
N GLU A 191 -0.50 -24.73 -4.58
CA GLU A 191 -1.20 -25.37 -5.69
C GLU A 191 -0.20 -25.76 -6.78
N GLY A 192 -0.10 -27.06 -7.08
CA GLY A 192 0.81 -27.60 -8.10
C GLY A 192 1.10 -29.09 -7.87
N PRO A 193 1.74 -29.79 -8.84
CA PRO A 193 2.11 -31.18 -8.70
C PRO A 193 3.31 -31.33 -7.75
N VAL A 194 3.07 -31.16 -6.45
CA VAL A 194 4.07 -31.46 -5.42
C VAL A 194 4.09 -32.98 -5.25
N ASP A 195 5.18 -33.61 -5.68
CA ASP A 195 5.42 -35.04 -5.46
C ASP A 195 5.92 -35.23 -4.03
N PHE A 196 5.00 -35.42 -3.08
CA PHE A 196 5.33 -35.60 -1.65
C PHE A 196 6.15 -36.87 -1.36
N GLU A 197 6.27 -37.81 -2.32
CA GLU A 197 7.14 -38.98 -2.15
C GLU A 197 8.60 -38.69 -2.51
N LYS A 198 8.88 -37.61 -3.25
CA LYS A 198 10.24 -37.19 -3.63
C LYS A 198 10.67 -35.86 -3.02
N ASN A 199 9.75 -34.91 -2.90
CA ASN A 199 10.06 -33.54 -2.58
C ASN A 199 9.67 -33.23 -1.14
N MET A 200 10.55 -32.49 -0.44
CA MET A 200 10.29 -31.98 0.90
C MET A 200 9.85 -30.52 0.82
N LEU A 201 8.83 -30.16 1.60
CA LEU A 201 8.41 -28.78 1.75
C LEU A 201 9.02 -28.16 3.01
N ILE A 202 9.83 -27.12 2.85
CA ILE A 202 10.44 -26.35 3.93
C ILE A 202 9.70 -25.03 4.07
N ASN A 203 9.22 -24.74 5.27
CA ASN A 203 8.67 -23.43 5.61
C ASN A 203 9.75 -22.55 6.23
N MET A 204 10.21 -21.53 5.49
CA MET A 204 11.23 -20.60 5.92
C MET A 204 10.61 -19.22 6.22
N GLY A 205 10.41 -18.93 7.50
CA GLY A 205 9.76 -17.69 7.95
C GLY A 205 8.32 -17.88 8.42
N PRO A 206 7.65 -16.82 8.88
CA PRO A 206 8.20 -15.48 9.16
C PRO A 206 9.00 -15.42 10.48
N GLN A 207 8.96 -16.49 11.28
CA GLN A 207 9.66 -16.59 12.58
C GLN A 207 11.14 -16.96 12.43
N HIS A 208 11.56 -17.42 11.25
CA HIS A 208 12.94 -17.76 10.98
C HIS A 208 13.83 -16.50 11.06
N PRO A 209 15.01 -16.55 11.70
CA PRO A 209 15.81 -15.35 11.91
C PRO A 209 16.22 -14.58 10.65
N ALA A 210 16.44 -15.30 9.56
CA ALA A 210 16.79 -14.70 8.26
C ALA A 210 15.63 -13.96 7.57
N THR A 211 14.38 -14.10 8.06
CA THR A 211 13.19 -13.52 7.43
C THR A 211 12.27 -12.84 8.46
N HIS A 212 12.85 -12.40 9.59
CA HIS A 212 12.13 -11.90 10.76
C HIS A 212 11.01 -10.91 10.38
N GLY A 213 9.78 -11.39 10.44
CA GLY A 213 8.58 -10.57 10.35
C GLY A 213 8.27 -9.98 8.97
N VAL A 214 9.07 -10.19 7.92
CA VAL A 214 8.83 -9.55 6.61
C VAL A 214 8.28 -10.51 5.56
N LEU A 215 8.75 -11.76 5.59
CA LEU A 215 8.59 -12.69 4.48
C LEU A 215 8.51 -14.12 5.02
N ARG A 216 7.64 -14.92 4.41
CA ARG A 216 7.61 -16.38 4.54
C ARG A 216 7.87 -16.97 3.15
N LEU A 217 8.76 -17.95 3.07
CA LEU A 217 9.05 -18.70 1.85
C LEU A 217 8.63 -20.15 2.07
N ALA A 218 7.61 -20.60 1.35
CA ALA A 218 7.33 -22.04 1.23
C ALA A 218 8.21 -22.58 0.09
N VAL A 219 9.26 -23.32 0.45
CA VAL A 219 10.27 -23.83 -0.49
C VAL A 219 10.07 -25.32 -0.69
N GLU A 220 9.94 -25.75 -1.93
CA GLU A 220 9.95 -27.16 -2.32
C GLU A 220 11.38 -27.55 -2.72
N VAL A 221 11.90 -28.63 -2.12
CA VAL A 221 13.26 -29.12 -2.36
C VAL A 221 13.28 -30.60 -2.72
N ASP A 222 14.15 -30.96 -3.67
CA ASP A 222 14.58 -32.33 -3.96
C ASP A 222 16.05 -32.46 -3.51
N GLY A 223 16.24 -32.99 -2.31
CA GLY A 223 17.55 -32.97 -1.63
C GLY A 223 18.08 -31.54 -1.43
N GLU A 224 19.19 -31.21 -2.10
CA GLU A 224 19.82 -29.89 -2.06
C GLU A 224 19.31 -28.93 -3.15
N ARG A 225 18.47 -29.40 -4.07
CA ARG A 225 17.97 -28.60 -5.20
C ARG A 225 16.63 -27.97 -4.86
N MET A 226 16.55 -26.64 -4.96
CA MET A 226 15.27 -25.93 -4.94
C MET A 226 14.49 -26.20 -6.24
N VAL A 227 13.27 -26.69 -6.09
CA VAL A 227 12.34 -27.00 -7.18
C VAL A 227 11.42 -25.81 -7.42
N SER A 228 10.81 -25.28 -6.35
CA SER A 228 9.91 -24.14 -6.40
C SER A 228 9.97 -23.34 -5.09
N VAL A 229 9.58 -22.07 -5.15
CA VAL A 229 9.42 -21.22 -3.97
C VAL A 229 8.18 -20.34 -4.13
N LYS A 230 7.31 -20.36 -3.11
CA LYS A 230 6.15 -19.47 -3.00
C LYS A 230 6.44 -18.43 -1.91
N PRO A 231 6.72 -17.16 -2.27
CA PRO A 231 6.88 -16.10 -1.30
C PRO A 231 5.51 -15.59 -0.83
N GLU A 232 5.35 -15.53 0.48
CA GLU A 232 4.25 -14.88 1.17
C GLU A 232 4.79 -13.65 1.89
N LEU A 233 4.26 -12.50 1.51
CA LEU A 233 4.61 -11.19 2.06
C LEU A 233 3.56 -10.79 3.10
N GLY A 234 3.88 -9.80 3.93
CA GLY A 234 2.87 -9.16 4.78
C GLY A 234 2.83 -9.66 6.21
N PHE A 235 3.96 -9.59 6.91
CA PHE A 235 4.01 -9.93 8.34
C PHE A 235 4.50 -8.76 9.22
N LEU A 236 4.89 -7.62 8.62
CA LEU A 236 5.52 -6.49 9.33
C LEU A 236 4.64 -5.24 9.40
N HIS A 237 3.45 -5.25 8.80
CA HIS A 237 2.63 -4.04 8.77
C HIS A 237 2.28 -3.61 10.20
N SER A 238 2.87 -2.48 10.62
CA SER A 238 2.87 -2.02 12.02
C SER A 238 1.91 -0.84 12.24
N GLY A 239 1.16 -0.43 11.20
CA GLY A 239 0.15 0.63 11.27
C GLY A 239 0.71 2.02 11.55
N PHE A 240 1.94 2.34 11.14
CA PHE A 240 2.54 3.66 11.36
C PHE A 240 1.71 4.78 10.71
N GLU A 241 1.12 4.52 9.56
CA GLU A 241 0.23 5.41 8.83
C GLU A 241 -0.97 5.79 9.71
N LYS A 242 -1.62 4.80 10.32
CA LYS A 242 -2.76 5.00 11.22
C LYS A 242 -2.36 5.73 12.49
N ILE A 243 -1.20 5.40 13.06
CA ILE A 243 -0.65 6.09 14.24
C ILE A 243 -0.41 7.57 13.94
N GLY A 244 0.08 7.88 12.73
CA GLY A 244 0.36 9.24 12.28
C GLY A 244 -0.85 10.18 12.36
N GLU A 245 -2.07 9.67 12.21
CA GLU A 245 -3.30 10.45 12.30
C GLU A 245 -3.49 11.14 13.66
N ASN A 246 -2.97 10.54 14.73
CA ASN A 246 -3.08 11.07 16.10
C ASN A 246 -1.76 11.64 16.62
N LYS A 247 -0.79 11.91 15.74
CA LYS A 247 0.47 12.55 16.09
C LYS A 247 0.54 13.92 15.44
N ARG A 248 1.07 14.89 16.19
CA ARG A 248 1.53 16.13 15.59
C ARG A 248 2.72 15.84 14.69
N TYR A 249 2.93 16.67 13.68
CA TYR A 249 3.89 16.40 12.62
C TYR A 249 5.31 16.17 13.18
N GLU A 250 5.71 16.91 14.22
CA GLU A 250 7.02 16.80 14.88
C GLU A 250 7.17 15.51 15.70
N LYS A 251 6.06 14.91 16.14
CA LYS A 251 6.05 13.67 16.92
C LYS A 251 6.03 12.42 16.03
N PHE A 252 5.80 12.58 14.73
CA PHE A 252 5.80 11.48 13.78
C PHE A 252 7.19 11.12 13.25
N ILE A 253 8.16 12.05 13.30
CA ILE A 253 9.53 11.85 12.80
C ILE A 253 10.16 10.52 13.28
N PRO A 254 10.08 10.13 14.58
CA PRO A 254 10.66 8.85 15.02
C PRO A 254 10.00 7.59 14.45
N TYR A 255 8.84 7.71 13.81
CA TYR A 255 8.21 6.60 13.08
C TYR A 255 8.74 6.49 11.65
N CYS A 256 9.05 7.60 11.00
CA CYS A 256 9.75 7.60 9.70
C CYS A 256 11.13 6.94 9.80
N ASP A 257 11.85 7.16 10.91
CA ASP A 257 13.11 6.46 11.22
C ASP A 257 12.95 4.92 11.27
N ARG A 258 11.77 4.41 11.66
CA ARG A 258 11.55 2.97 11.81
C ARG A 258 11.13 2.28 10.52
N MET A 259 10.89 3.03 9.46
CA MET A 259 10.50 2.48 8.15
C MET A 259 11.69 1.90 7.39
N ASP A 260 12.92 2.36 7.66
CA ASP A 260 14.15 1.82 7.08
C ASP A 260 15.24 1.81 8.16
N TYR A 261 15.74 0.62 8.48
CA TYR A 261 16.79 0.43 9.48
C TYR A 261 18.17 0.91 9.02
N LEU A 262 18.41 0.94 7.70
CA LEU A 262 19.70 1.29 7.11
C LEU A 262 19.76 2.78 6.72
N ALA A 263 18.65 3.35 6.27
CA ALA A 263 18.58 4.75 5.83
C ALA A 263 17.50 5.63 6.51
N PRO A 264 17.40 5.67 7.85
CA PRO A 264 16.36 6.42 8.56
C PRO A 264 16.34 7.94 8.31
N MET A 265 17.50 8.58 8.09
CA MET A 265 17.57 10.02 7.85
C MET A 265 17.02 10.39 6.47
N SER A 266 17.15 9.50 5.48
CA SER A 266 16.55 9.68 4.16
C SER A 266 15.03 9.69 4.24
N ASN A 267 14.45 8.77 5.02
CA ASN A 267 13.00 8.74 5.27
C ASN A 267 12.53 9.99 6.01
N ASN A 268 13.25 10.41 7.05
CA ASN A 268 12.94 11.65 7.76
C ASN A 268 12.97 12.86 6.82
N LEU A 269 13.97 12.94 5.94
CA LEU A 269 14.10 14.06 5.02
C LEU A 269 12.90 14.13 4.08
N GLY A 270 12.44 13.01 3.52
CA GLY A 270 11.24 12.96 2.66
C GLY A 270 9.98 13.46 3.39
N TYR A 271 9.78 13.02 4.64
CA TYR A 271 8.65 13.47 5.47
C TYR A 271 8.75 14.96 5.83
N VAL A 272 9.90 15.41 6.32
CA VAL A 272 10.12 16.80 6.74
C VAL A 272 9.99 17.76 5.55
N MET A 273 10.53 17.41 4.38
CA MET A 273 10.37 18.22 3.17
C MET A 273 8.90 18.35 2.78
N THR A 274 8.09 17.30 2.95
CA THR A 274 6.65 17.36 2.71
C THR A 274 5.95 18.34 3.67
N VAL A 275 6.27 18.28 4.97
CA VAL A 275 5.73 19.20 5.98
C VAL A 275 6.15 20.65 5.71
N GLU A 276 7.43 20.88 5.41
CA GLU A 276 7.98 22.20 5.08
C GLU A 276 7.33 22.79 3.83
N LYS A 277 7.18 21.96 2.78
CA LYS A 277 6.40 22.30 1.59
C LYS A 277 5.02 22.75 2.10
N LEU A 278 4.26 21.92 2.82
CA LEU A 278 2.89 22.21 3.33
C LEU A 278 2.79 23.52 4.08
N MET A 279 3.72 23.82 4.98
CA MET A 279 3.73 25.06 5.74
C MET A 279 4.20 26.29 4.96
N GLY A 280 4.81 26.11 3.78
CA GLY A 280 5.37 27.21 2.99
C GLY A 280 6.58 27.86 3.66
N VAL A 281 7.34 27.08 4.45
CA VAL A 281 8.49 27.58 5.20
C VAL A 281 9.75 27.49 4.36
N ASP A 282 10.55 28.55 4.38
CA ASP A 282 11.85 28.55 3.75
C ASP A 282 12.96 28.10 4.73
N VAL A 283 13.72 27.10 4.34
CA VAL A 283 14.76 26.47 5.17
C VAL A 283 16.09 27.18 4.97
N PRO A 284 16.81 27.58 6.05
CA PRO A 284 18.12 28.20 5.94
C PRO A 284 19.12 27.37 5.14
N GLN A 285 19.99 28.04 4.37
CA GLN A 285 20.96 27.38 3.48
C GLN A 285 21.85 26.36 4.20
N HIS A 286 22.34 26.69 5.40
CA HIS A 286 23.18 25.78 6.19
C HIS A 286 22.44 24.48 6.58
N ALA A 287 21.13 24.55 6.86
CA ALA A 287 20.33 23.39 7.18
C ALA A 287 20.09 22.51 5.95
N ARG A 288 19.92 23.12 4.76
CA ARG A 288 19.85 22.36 3.49
C ARG A 288 21.13 21.58 3.23
N TYR A 289 22.30 22.21 3.43
CA TYR A 289 23.60 21.55 3.27
C TYR A 289 23.81 20.43 4.28
N ALA A 290 23.49 20.67 5.56
CA ALA A 290 23.61 19.65 6.60
C ALA A 290 22.77 18.40 6.27
N ARG A 291 21.52 18.58 5.82
CA ARG A 291 20.63 17.48 5.45
C ARG A 291 21.19 16.66 4.29
N VAL A 292 21.70 17.30 3.24
CA VAL A 292 22.32 16.60 2.11
C VAL A 292 23.55 15.81 2.56
N ILE A 293 24.44 16.43 3.33
CA ILE A 293 25.66 15.76 3.83
C ILE A 293 25.29 14.54 4.68
N LEU A 294 24.36 14.69 5.63
CA LEU A 294 23.93 13.60 6.50
C LEU A 294 23.27 12.46 5.73
N THR A 295 22.44 12.78 4.73
CA THR A 295 21.77 11.80 3.88
C THR A 295 22.78 11.03 3.03
N GLU A 296 23.79 11.70 2.46
CA GLU A 296 24.84 11.03 1.68
C GLU A 296 25.77 10.17 2.54
N LEU A 297 26.14 10.65 3.73
CA LEU A 297 26.91 9.84 4.68
C LEU A 297 26.14 8.58 5.08
N GLN A 298 24.82 8.70 5.31
CA GLN A 298 23.98 7.56 5.61
C GLN A 298 23.84 6.61 4.41
N ARG A 299 23.68 7.13 3.20
CA ARG A 299 23.62 6.30 1.98
C ARG A 299 24.89 5.46 1.87
N ILE A 300 26.07 6.06 2.08
CA ILE A 300 27.34 5.32 2.08
C ILE A 300 27.35 4.27 3.19
N ALA A 301 26.97 4.62 4.43
CA ALA A 301 26.91 3.69 5.54
C ALA A 301 25.98 2.49 5.27
N SER A 302 24.79 2.74 4.71
CA SER A 302 23.80 1.73 4.33
C SER A 302 24.34 0.72 3.31
N HIS A 303 25.20 1.14 2.37
CA HIS A 303 25.80 0.26 1.35
C HIS A 303 27.05 -0.50 1.82
N MET A 304 27.56 -0.22 3.02
CA MET A 304 28.71 -0.91 3.62
C MET A 304 28.30 -2.01 4.61
N VAL A 305 27.00 -2.26 4.77
CA VAL A 305 26.41 -3.30 5.64
C VAL A 305 26.08 -4.54 4.83
#